data_AF-A0A2V6YTI4-F1
#
_entry.id   AF-A0A2V6YTI4-F1
#
_cell.length_a   1.000
_cell.length_b   1.000
_cell.length_c   1.000
_cell.angle_alpha   90.00
_cell.angle_beta   90.00
_cell.angle_gamma   90.00
#
_symmetry.space_group_name_H-M   'P 1'
#
loop_
_entity.id
_entity.type
_entity.pdbx_description
1 polymer ?
#
loop_
_entity_poly.entity_id
_entity_poly.type
_entity_poly.pdbx_seq_one_letter_code
_entity_poly.pdbx_strand_id
1 'polypeptide(L)'
;QIWRYAPAGRSAGRLRLIFESPGQAVLDSPDNITVTPRGGLIVCEDDAGGRDNDTHPQAPGITDVNRLVGIASTGEAFEFAVNRLNNSEFAGACFSPSGQTMFVNIFGNGSRGSGMTVAITGPWRAGPL
;
A
#
# COMPACT_ATOMS: atom_id res chain seq x y z
N GLN A 1 -7.18 -4.41 7.84
CA GLN A 1 -7.66 -5.74 7.37
C GLN A 1 -7.80 -5.73 5.86
N ILE A 2 -7.71 -6.88 5.19
CA ILE A 2 -7.97 -7.01 3.75
C ILE A 2 -8.96 -8.14 3.51
N TRP A 3 -10.03 -7.83 2.78
CA TRP A 3 -11.12 -8.76 2.49
C TRP A 3 -11.17 -9.10 1.00
N ARG A 4 -11.41 -10.36 0.69
CA ARG A 4 -11.74 -10.82 -0.65
C ARG A 4 -13.22 -11.16 -0.73
N TYR A 5 -13.90 -10.57 -1.70
CA TYR A 5 -15.25 -10.97 -2.08
C TYR A 5 -15.22 -11.93 -3.27
N ALA A 6 -15.93 -13.06 -3.15
CA ALA A 6 -16.17 -14.02 -4.22
C ALA A 6 -17.67 -14.06 -4.54
N PRO A 7 -18.14 -13.40 -5.62
CA PRO A 7 -19.55 -13.40 -5.99
C PRO A 7 -20.10 -14.81 -6.25
N ALA A 8 -21.34 -15.05 -5.86
CA ALA A 8 -22.12 -16.27 -6.12
C ALA A 8 -23.48 -15.86 -6.73
N GLY A 9 -23.47 -15.47 -8.00
CA GLY A 9 -24.63 -14.90 -8.69
C GLY A 9 -24.73 -13.38 -8.54
N ARG A 10 -25.93 -12.83 -8.77
CA ARG A 10 -26.15 -11.37 -8.83
C ARG A 10 -26.30 -10.68 -7.47
N SER A 11 -26.71 -11.41 -6.44
CA SER A 11 -27.10 -10.85 -5.13
C SER A 11 -26.53 -11.61 -3.94
N ALA A 12 -25.58 -12.52 -4.16
CA ALA A 12 -24.94 -13.28 -3.11
C ALA A 12 -23.45 -13.46 -3.41
N GLY A 13 -22.70 -13.86 -2.40
CA GLY A 13 -21.27 -14.13 -2.50
C GLY A 13 -20.68 -14.45 -1.14
N ARG A 14 -19.39 -14.74 -1.13
CA ARG A 14 -18.63 -15.07 0.07
C ARG A 14 -17.58 -14.01 0.32
N LEU A 15 -17.61 -13.41 1.50
CA LEU A 15 -16.50 -12.61 2.02
C LEU A 15 -15.52 -13.53 2.76
N ARG A 16 -14.23 -13.33 2.50
CA ARG A 16 -13.15 -13.99 3.22
C ARG A 16 -12.15 -12.93 3.66
N LEU A 17 -11.85 -12.89 4.95
CA LEU A 17 -10.70 -12.17 5.47
C LEU A 17 -9.44 -12.87 4.96
N ILE A 18 -8.66 -12.17 4.12
CA ILE A 18 -7.43 -12.71 3.55
C ILE A 18 -6.19 -12.21 4.28
N PHE A 19 -6.30 -11.10 5.01
CA PHE A 19 -5.23 -10.59 5.86
C PHE A 19 -5.81 -9.77 7.02
N GLU A 20 -5.43 -10.13 8.24
CA GLU A 20 -5.65 -9.35 9.47
C GLU A 20 -4.29 -8.79 9.89
N SER A 21 -4.18 -7.48 10.08
CA SER A 21 -2.93 -6.94 10.59
C SER A 21 -2.81 -7.31 12.07
N PRO A 22 -1.69 -7.91 12.52
CA PRO A 22 -1.47 -8.18 13.94
C PRO A 22 -1.14 -6.91 14.75
N GLY A 23 -0.93 -5.78 14.08
CA GLY A 23 -0.66 -4.47 14.68
C GLY A 23 -0.04 -3.50 13.67
N GLN A 24 -0.04 -2.21 14.00
CA GLN A 24 0.43 -1.12 13.13
C GLN A 24 1.81 -1.34 12.52
N ALA A 25 2.74 -1.97 13.25
CA ALA A 25 4.09 -2.24 12.75
C ALA A 25 4.11 -3.12 11.49
N VAL A 26 3.08 -3.94 11.25
CA VAL A 26 2.99 -4.84 10.08
C VAL A 26 2.17 -4.23 8.94
N LEU A 27 1.03 -3.62 9.27
CA LEU A 27 0.17 -2.91 8.34
C LEU A 27 -0.76 -2.00 9.14
N ASP A 28 -0.73 -0.71 8.87
CA ASP A 28 -1.57 0.28 9.51
C ASP A 28 -2.52 0.94 8.50
N SER A 29 -3.77 1.13 8.91
CA SER A 29 -4.80 1.82 8.13
C SER A 29 -4.76 1.56 6.62
N PRO A 30 -4.86 0.29 6.16
CA PRO A 30 -4.79 -0.03 4.73
C PRO A 30 -5.98 0.55 3.98
N ASP A 31 -5.71 1.35 2.95
CA ASP A 31 -6.73 1.96 2.10
C ASP A 31 -6.65 1.40 0.67
N ASN A 32 -5.81 1.99 -0.19
CA ASN A 32 -5.79 1.62 -1.61
C ASN A 32 -5.03 0.30 -1.83
N ILE A 33 -5.45 -0.45 -2.85
CA ILE A 33 -4.83 -1.75 -3.15
C ILE A 33 -4.73 -1.99 -4.66
N THR A 34 -3.65 -2.64 -5.09
CA THR A 34 -3.48 -3.08 -6.47
C THR A 34 -2.87 -4.47 -6.54
N VAL A 35 -3.17 -5.19 -7.62
CA VAL A 35 -2.63 -6.51 -7.89
C VAL A 35 -1.33 -6.36 -8.66
N THR A 36 -0.29 -7.01 -8.16
CA THR A 36 1.02 -7.06 -8.79
C THR A 36 1.05 -7.97 -10.02
N PRO A 37 2.04 -7.86 -10.91
CA PRO A 37 2.18 -8.76 -12.06
C PRO A 37 2.27 -10.24 -11.72
N ARG A 38 2.67 -10.64 -10.49
CA ARG A 38 2.72 -12.04 -10.06
C ARG A 38 1.55 -12.47 -9.17
N GLY A 39 0.57 -11.59 -8.95
CA GLY A 39 -0.64 -11.91 -8.19
C GLY A 39 -0.54 -11.74 -6.67
N GLY A 40 0.55 -11.16 -6.16
CA GLY A 40 0.57 -10.52 -4.84
C GLY A 40 -0.15 -9.17 -4.85
N LEU A 41 -0.18 -8.48 -3.72
CA LEU A 41 -0.83 -7.18 -3.56
C LEU A 41 0.19 -6.12 -3.15
N ILE A 42 -0.01 -4.90 -3.62
CA ILE A 42 0.56 -3.69 -3.00
C ILE A 42 -0.59 -2.94 -2.37
N VAL A 43 -0.41 -2.58 -1.10
CA VAL A 43 -1.36 -1.85 -0.27
C VAL A 43 -0.74 -0.51 0.08
N CYS A 44 -1.54 0.54 -0.04
CA CYS A 44 -1.21 1.88 0.43
C CYS A 44 -1.77 2.07 1.83
N GLU A 45 -0.95 2.53 2.75
CA GLU A 45 -1.42 3.02 4.05
C GLU A 45 -1.96 4.45 3.90
N ASP A 46 -3.03 4.74 4.66
CA ASP A 46 -3.55 6.06 4.97
C ASP A 46 -3.64 6.21 6.50
N ASP A 47 -2.48 6.36 7.11
CA ASP A 47 -2.36 6.71 8.51
C ASP A 47 -2.57 8.21 8.72
N ALA A 48 -3.82 8.65 8.52
CA ALA A 48 -4.22 10.05 8.68
C ALA A 48 -4.41 10.48 10.15
N GLY A 49 -4.26 9.56 11.11
CA GLY A 49 -4.61 9.79 12.51
C GLY A 49 -3.40 9.88 13.41
N GLY A 50 -3.05 11.07 13.90
CA GLY A 50 -1.95 11.27 14.88
C GLY A 50 -2.20 10.70 16.29
N ARG A 51 -2.93 9.58 16.39
CA ARG A 51 -3.34 8.94 17.63
C ARG A 51 -2.23 8.06 18.20
N ASP A 52 -1.42 7.45 17.35
CA ASP A 52 -0.28 6.60 17.69
C ASP A 52 1.06 7.34 17.60
N ASN A 53 1.16 8.42 16.81
CA ASN A 53 2.40 9.20 16.61
C ASN A 53 3.55 8.26 16.24
N ASP A 54 3.27 7.33 15.34
CA ASP A 54 4.22 6.31 14.99
C ASP A 54 5.42 6.94 14.25
N THR A 55 6.57 6.28 14.30
CA THR A 55 7.79 6.78 13.65
C THR A 55 8.46 5.64 12.93
N HIS A 56 9.18 5.97 11.86
CA HIS A 56 9.92 4.98 11.09
C HIS A 56 11.41 5.34 11.01
N PRO A 57 12.34 4.38 11.24
CA PRO A 57 13.78 4.65 11.18
C PRO A 57 14.25 5.15 9.82
N GLN A 58 13.52 4.81 8.74
CA GLN A 58 13.83 5.31 7.39
C GLN A 58 13.22 6.68 7.09
N ALA A 59 12.32 7.21 7.92
CA ALA A 59 11.67 8.51 7.77
C ALA A 59 11.91 9.40 9.01
N PRO A 60 13.18 9.71 9.35
CA PRO A 60 13.49 10.47 10.55
C PRO A 60 12.86 11.87 10.50
N GLY A 61 12.17 12.25 11.58
CA GLY A 61 11.49 13.54 11.71
C GLY A 61 10.09 13.58 11.12
N ILE A 62 9.56 12.45 10.63
CA ILE A 62 8.17 12.28 10.20
C ILE A 62 7.48 11.39 11.24
N THR A 63 6.31 11.81 11.71
CA THR A 63 5.36 11.00 12.49
C THR A 63 4.20 10.57 11.61
N ASP A 64 3.50 9.50 11.98
CA ASP A 64 2.35 8.96 11.23
C ASP A 64 2.80 8.56 9.81
N VAL A 65 3.80 7.69 9.79
CA VAL A 65 4.58 7.38 8.59
C VAL A 65 3.83 6.40 7.72
N ASN A 66 3.45 6.86 6.54
CA ASN A 66 2.73 6.05 5.57
C ASN A 66 3.68 5.19 4.72
N ARG A 67 3.31 3.92 4.50
CA ARG A 67 4.11 2.96 3.73
C ARG A 67 3.33 2.37 2.55
N LEU A 68 4.10 1.80 1.63
CA LEU A 68 3.61 0.76 0.74
C LEU A 68 3.94 -0.58 1.37
N VAL A 69 2.92 -1.40 1.58
CA VAL A 69 3.07 -2.75 2.15
C VAL A 69 2.71 -3.77 1.08
N GLY A 70 3.61 -4.71 0.84
CA GLY A 70 3.38 -5.86 -0.01
C GLY A 70 2.70 -6.98 0.75
N ILE A 71 1.71 -7.63 0.15
CA ILE A 71 1.17 -8.91 0.61
C ILE A 71 1.53 -9.96 -0.45
N ALA A 72 2.46 -10.85 -0.13
CA ALA A 72 2.85 -11.94 -1.01
C ALA A 72 1.67 -12.88 -1.26
N SER A 73 1.74 -13.66 -2.35
CA SER A 73 0.70 -14.67 -2.66
C SER A 73 0.57 -15.77 -1.60
N THR A 74 1.58 -15.94 -0.75
CA THR A 74 1.59 -16.79 0.45
C THR A 74 0.82 -16.20 1.63
N GLY A 75 0.45 -14.91 1.57
CA GLY A 75 -0.23 -14.17 2.63
C GLY A 75 0.70 -13.42 3.58
N GLU A 76 2.02 -13.49 3.37
CA GLU A 76 3.00 -12.77 4.18
C GLU A 76 3.04 -11.28 3.82
N ALA A 77 2.96 -10.42 4.84
CA ALA A 77 3.12 -8.98 4.69
C ALA A 77 4.58 -8.58 4.84
N PHE A 78 5.01 -7.60 4.05
CA PHE A 78 6.33 -7.00 4.16
C PHE A 78 6.31 -5.54 3.71
N GLU A 79 7.15 -4.72 4.33
CA GLU A 79 7.32 -3.34 3.92
C GLU A 79 8.02 -3.26 2.56
N PHE A 80 7.40 -2.58 1.61
CA PHE A 80 7.94 -2.38 0.27
C PHE A 80 8.63 -1.02 0.12
N ALA A 81 7.99 0.06 0.59
CA ALA A 81 8.55 1.40 0.54
C ALA A 81 7.95 2.28 1.65
N VAL A 82 8.68 3.34 2.00
CA VAL A 82 8.31 4.28 3.06
C VAL A 82 8.19 5.67 2.46
N ASN A 83 7.13 6.42 2.77
CA ASN A 83 7.05 7.83 2.42
C ASN A 83 8.05 8.63 3.28
N ARG A 84 9.08 9.18 2.64
CA ARG A 84 10.10 10.03 3.29
C ARG A 84 9.92 11.52 3.02
N LEU A 85 8.88 11.89 2.27
CA LEU A 85 8.64 13.27 1.88
C LEU A 85 7.89 14.04 2.98
N ASN A 86 6.85 13.42 3.52
CA ASN A 86 5.93 13.99 4.49
C ASN A 86 5.10 12.87 5.14
N ASN A 87 4.16 13.23 6.02
CA ASN A 87 3.21 12.33 6.66
C ASN A 87 1.90 12.15 5.86
N SER A 88 1.91 12.43 4.55
CA SER A 88 0.72 12.23 3.72
C SER A 88 0.61 10.79 3.26
N GLU A 89 -0.62 10.32 3.10
CA GLU A 89 -0.97 8.99 2.58
C GLU A 89 -0.42 8.71 1.17
N PHE A 90 -0.34 7.42 0.85
CA PHE A 90 -0.22 6.97 -0.53
C PHE A 90 -1.60 6.87 -1.18
N ALA A 91 -1.96 7.83 -2.03
CA ALA A 91 -3.23 7.87 -2.76
C ALA A 91 -3.21 7.04 -4.07
N GLY A 92 -2.89 5.76 -3.93
CA GLY A 92 -3.15 4.74 -4.94
C GLY A 92 -1.95 4.38 -5.80
N ALA A 93 -1.93 3.10 -6.19
CA ALA A 93 -0.90 2.50 -7.03
C ALA A 93 -1.51 1.75 -8.22
N CYS A 94 -0.81 1.76 -9.35
CA CYS A 94 -1.16 0.93 -10.51
C CYS A 94 0.08 0.50 -11.28
N PHE A 95 -0.07 -0.58 -12.05
CA PHE A 95 0.97 -1.04 -12.95
C PHE A 95 0.70 -0.56 -14.38
N SER A 96 1.76 -0.15 -15.06
CA SER A 96 1.78 -0.02 -16.52
C SER A 96 1.26 -1.32 -17.19
N PRO A 97 0.69 -1.26 -18.40
CA PRO A 97 0.20 -2.45 -19.10
C PRO A 97 1.28 -3.54 -19.32
N SER A 98 2.55 -3.15 -19.43
CA SER A 98 3.68 -4.09 -19.56
C SER A 98 4.06 -4.76 -18.23
N GLY A 99 3.58 -4.24 -17.10
CA GLY A 99 3.94 -4.65 -15.75
C GLY A 99 5.38 -4.29 -15.35
N GLN A 100 6.05 -3.38 -16.08
CA GLN A 100 7.46 -3.02 -15.83
C GLN A 100 7.64 -1.80 -14.94
N THR A 101 6.61 -0.98 -14.82
CA THR A 101 6.58 0.22 -13.99
C THR A 101 5.33 0.20 -13.13
N MET A 102 5.51 0.42 -11.83
CA MET A 102 4.44 0.81 -10.92
C MET A 102 4.42 2.34 -10.81
N PHE A 103 3.25 2.94 -10.91
CA PHE A 103 3.02 4.33 -10.57
C PHE A 103 2.32 4.37 -9.21
N VAL A 104 2.75 5.27 -8.34
CA VAL A 104 2.13 5.50 -7.04
C VAL A 104 2.06 6.99 -6.74
N ASN A 105 0.99 7.43 -6.09
CA ASN A 105 0.83 8.83 -5.68
C ASN A 105 1.07 8.98 -4.18
N ILE A 106 1.80 10.02 -3.80
CA ILE A 106 1.74 10.64 -2.47
C ILE A 106 0.69 11.75 -2.57
N PHE A 107 -0.33 11.70 -1.73
CA PHE A 107 -1.40 12.69 -1.74
C PHE A 107 -0.85 14.10 -1.47
N GLY A 108 -1.51 15.11 -2.02
CA GLY A 108 -1.11 16.50 -1.83
C GLY A 108 -2.31 17.42 -1.86
N ASN A 109 -2.21 18.52 -1.12
CA ASN A 109 -3.25 19.54 -1.01
C ASN A 109 -3.26 20.57 -2.18
N GLY A 110 -2.56 20.29 -3.28
CA GLY A 110 -2.43 21.18 -4.44
C GLY A 110 -1.35 22.26 -4.32
N SER A 111 -0.73 22.43 -3.15
CA SER A 111 0.45 23.30 -3.00
C SER A 111 1.70 22.66 -3.62
N ARG A 112 2.63 23.49 -4.10
CA ARG A 112 3.87 22.97 -4.69
C ARG A 112 4.64 22.13 -3.67
N GLY A 113 4.95 20.89 -4.04
CA GLY A 113 5.72 19.95 -3.22
C GLY A 113 4.92 19.21 -2.14
N SER A 114 3.60 19.42 -2.06
CA SER A 114 2.77 18.70 -1.07
C SER A 114 2.43 17.26 -1.48
N GLY A 115 2.45 16.94 -2.77
CA GLY A 115 2.24 15.60 -3.30
C GLY A 115 3.15 15.30 -4.48
N MET A 116 3.19 14.03 -4.89
CA MET A 116 4.08 13.54 -5.93
C MET A 116 3.56 12.27 -6.56
N THR A 117 3.72 12.10 -7.88
CA THR A 117 3.61 10.79 -8.52
C THR A 117 5.01 10.23 -8.75
N VAL A 118 5.25 9.00 -8.30
CA VAL A 118 6.52 8.29 -8.45
C VAL A 118 6.34 7.15 -9.44
N ALA A 119 7.28 7.03 -10.38
CA ALA A 119 7.40 5.88 -11.27
C ALA A 119 8.51 4.96 -10.76
N ILE A 120 8.15 3.75 -10.34
CA ILE A 120 9.08 2.76 -9.80
C ILE A 120 9.25 1.65 -10.84
N THR A 121 10.43 1.59 -11.43
CA THR A 121 10.85 0.47 -12.26
C THR A 121 11.51 -0.58 -11.39
N GLY A 122 11.31 -1.84 -11.75
CA GLY A 122 11.91 -2.95 -11.02
C GLY A 122 11.83 -4.22 -11.83
N PRO A 123 12.47 -5.30 -11.36
CA PRO A 123 12.22 -6.62 -11.91
C PRO A 123 10.89 -7.15 -11.35
N TRP A 124 9.75 -6.49 -11.59
CA TRP A 124 8.41 -6.85 -11.06
C TRP A 124 7.89 -8.24 -11.45
N ARG A 125 8.69 -9.00 -12.21
CA ARG A 125 8.45 -10.39 -12.56
C ARG A 125 9.32 -11.35 -11.74
N ALA A 126 10.12 -10.85 -10.82
CA ALA A 126 11.00 -11.58 -9.91
C ALA A 126 10.78 -11.11 -8.46
N GLY A 127 10.95 -12.01 -7.49
CA GLY A 127 10.72 -11.69 -6.08
C GLY A 127 9.27 -11.91 -5.62
N PRO A 128 8.90 -11.43 -4.41
CA PRO A 128 7.62 -11.74 -3.77
C PRO A 128 6.38 -11.02 -4.36
N LEU A 129 6.59 -10.06 -5.28
CA LEU A 129 5.57 -9.26 -5.98
C LEU A 129 5.57 -9.57 -7.48
#